data_AF-A0A4W3HK90-F1
#
_entry.id   AF-A0A4W3HK90-F1
#
_cell.length_a   1.000
_cell.length_b   1.000
_cell.length_c   1.000
_cell.angle_alpha   90.00
_cell.angle_beta   90.00
_cell.angle_gamma   90.00
#
_symmetry.space_group_name_H-M   'P 1'
#
loop_
_entity.id
_entity.type
_entity.pdbx_description
1 polymer ?
#
loop_
_entity_poly.entity_id
_entity_poly.type
_entity_poly.pdbx_seq_one_letter_code
_entity_poly.pdbx_strand_id
1 'polypeptide(L)'
;MKIQFAPLNLPLERRLQTLGVLQWVFSFIALAQCCLAGYVLLLLSDYWYLAALYSLWLYVDWDTPASGGRRSQWIRNWTVWKYFQSYFPITLLKTAELSPRHNYLFGFHPHGVLVAGAFGNFCTEATGFSRLFPGLTPHLLMLPFWFRVPFYREYIMCGGLVSSDKQSATHILSRPGGGQVAVLAVGGPPEALDARPGALTLQLLHRKGFVKLALKHGAHLVPVFSFGENELFDQVPNPQGSWLRGLQDRLQRLVGLSLPLFHARGIFQYSFGLMPYRQPVNTV
;
A
#
# COMPACT_ATOMS: atom_id res chain seq x y z
N MET A 1 6.44 -29.87 9.03
CA MET A 1 5.17 -29.12 9.20
C MET A 1 4.03 -29.98 8.66
N LYS A 2 2.96 -30.25 9.42
CA LYS A 2 1.80 -30.98 8.89
C LYS A 2 1.00 -30.04 7.98
N ILE A 3 0.69 -30.49 6.77
CA ILE A 3 -0.10 -29.71 5.80
C ILE A 3 -1.58 -29.80 6.21
N GLN A 4 -2.21 -28.66 6.46
CA GLN A 4 -3.64 -28.56 6.72
C GLN A 4 -4.35 -28.09 5.46
N PHE A 5 -5.07 -28.97 4.79
CA PHE A 5 -5.80 -28.61 3.56
C PHE A 5 -7.07 -27.81 3.86
N ALA A 6 -7.42 -26.93 2.93
CA ALA A 6 -8.70 -26.23 2.98
C ALA A 6 -9.86 -27.22 2.77
N PRO A 7 -11.01 -27.03 3.43
CA PRO A 7 -12.19 -27.86 3.18
C PRO A 7 -12.62 -27.77 1.70
N LEU A 8 -13.03 -28.89 1.11
CA LEU A 8 -13.50 -28.92 -0.29
C LEU A 8 -14.81 -28.12 -0.47
N ASN A 9 -15.68 -28.14 0.55
CA ASN A 9 -16.97 -27.46 0.53
C ASN A 9 -16.93 -26.11 1.26
N LEU A 10 -16.19 -25.15 0.69
CA LEU A 10 -16.21 -23.75 1.14
C LEU A 10 -17.31 -22.94 0.43
N PRO A 11 -18.07 -22.10 1.15
CA PRO A 11 -19.05 -21.19 0.56
C PRO A 11 -18.45 -20.30 -0.54
N LEU A 12 -19.23 -19.97 -1.57
CA LEU A 12 -18.78 -19.13 -2.69
C LEU A 12 -18.20 -17.79 -2.20
N GLU A 13 -18.83 -17.18 -1.19
CA GLU A 13 -18.35 -15.93 -0.60
C GLU A 13 -16.91 -16.04 -0.06
N ARG A 14 -16.57 -17.12 0.64
CA ARG A 14 -15.20 -17.35 1.14
C ARG A 14 -14.20 -17.50 -0.02
N ARG A 15 -14.63 -18.06 -1.15
CA ARG A 15 -13.81 -18.18 -2.37
C ARG A 15 -13.60 -16.80 -3.02
N LEU A 16 -14.63 -15.98 -3.13
CA LEU A 16 -14.55 -14.62 -3.67
C LEU A 16 -13.68 -13.71 -2.79
N GLN A 17 -13.79 -13.80 -1.46
CA GLN A 17 -12.87 -13.16 -0.52
C GLN A 17 -11.42 -13.57 -0.78
N THR A 18 -11.17 -14.87 -0.96
CA THR A 18 -9.82 -15.38 -1.25
C THR A 18 -9.32 -14.90 -2.61
N LEU A 19 -10.19 -14.87 -3.63
CA LEU A 19 -9.85 -14.35 -4.96
C LEU A 19 -9.51 -12.85 -4.91
N GLY A 20 -10.27 -12.05 -4.16
CA GLY A 20 -10.01 -10.62 -4.02
C GLY A 20 -8.67 -10.34 -3.36
N VAL A 21 -8.32 -11.07 -2.29
CA VAL A 21 -7.01 -10.91 -1.67
C VAL A 21 -5.89 -11.50 -2.53
N LEU A 22 -6.15 -12.58 -3.27
CA LEU A 22 -5.17 -13.13 -4.22
C LEU A 22 -4.85 -12.12 -5.33
N GLN A 23 -5.87 -11.46 -5.89
CA GLN A 23 -5.70 -10.40 -6.88
C GLN A 23 -4.89 -9.22 -6.29
N TRP A 24 -5.13 -8.85 -5.04
CA TRP A 24 -4.36 -7.82 -4.34
C TRP A 24 -2.90 -8.25 -4.10
N VAL A 25 -2.66 -9.44 -3.57
CA VAL A 25 -1.29 -9.98 -3.37
C VAL A 25 -0.53 -10.06 -4.70
N PHE A 26 -1.19 -10.55 -5.76
CA PHE A 26 -0.62 -10.59 -7.11
C PHE A 26 -0.24 -9.19 -7.60
N SER A 27 -1.11 -8.20 -7.35
CA SER A 27 -0.85 -6.80 -7.69
C SER A 27 0.41 -6.26 -7.02
N PHE A 28 0.62 -6.61 -5.75
CA PHE A 28 1.78 -6.14 -4.97
C PHE A 28 3.10 -6.84 -5.34
N ILE A 29 3.06 -8.14 -5.65
CA ILE A 29 4.27 -8.96 -5.78
C ILE A 29 4.72 -9.16 -7.23
N ALA A 30 3.78 -9.32 -8.16
CA ALA A 30 4.05 -9.84 -9.51
C ALA A 30 3.55 -8.96 -10.66
N LEU A 31 2.51 -8.13 -10.43
CA LEU A 31 1.89 -7.35 -11.52
C LEU A 31 2.87 -6.37 -12.17
N ALA A 32 3.72 -5.71 -11.38
CA ALA A 32 4.73 -4.79 -11.92
C ALA A 32 5.69 -5.49 -12.91
N GLN A 33 6.11 -6.70 -12.58
CA GLN A 33 7.00 -7.52 -13.41
C GLN A 33 6.28 -7.98 -14.68
N CYS A 34 5.01 -8.40 -14.57
CA CYS A 34 4.18 -8.73 -15.72
C CYS A 34 3.98 -7.52 -16.64
N CYS A 35 3.72 -6.33 -16.08
CA CYS A 35 3.56 -5.09 -16.83
C CYS A 35 4.86 -4.70 -17.55
N LEU A 36 6.01 -4.79 -16.87
CA LEU A 36 7.31 -4.53 -17.48
C LEU A 36 7.61 -5.51 -18.60
N ALA A 37 7.39 -6.81 -18.38
CA ALA A 37 7.56 -7.84 -19.39
C ALA A 37 6.64 -7.59 -20.60
N GLY A 38 5.37 -7.26 -20.37
CA GLY A 38 4.42 -6.90 -21.43
C GLY A 38 4.87 -5.68 -22.24
N TYR A 39 5.41 -4.65 -21.59
CA TYR A 39 5.95 -3.48 -22.28
C TYR A 39 7.19 -3.81 -23.12
N VAL A 40 8.12 -4.61 -22.59
CA VAL A 40 9.30 -5.07 -23.34
C VAL A 40 8.90 -5.95 -24.52
N LEU A 41 7.97 -6.87 -24.34
CA LEU A 41 7.44 -7.70 -25.43
C LEU A 41 6.75 -6.85 -26.51
N LEU A 42 6.02 -5.80 -26.11
CA LEU A 42 5.40 -4.88 -27.06
C LEU A 42 6.45 -4.12 -27.89
N LEU A 43 7.54 -3.66 -27.25
CA LEU A 43 8.68 -3.03 -27.93
C LEU A 43 9.37 -3.95 -28.94
N LEU A 44 9.44 -5.25 -28.64
CA LEU A 44 10.08 -6.26 -29.49
C LEU A 44 9.16 -6.85 -30.56
N SER A 45 7.86 -6.51 -30.54
CA SER A 45 6.86 -7.02 -31.48
C SER A 45 6.70 -6.13 -32.70
N ASP A 46 5.94 -6.60 -33.70
CA ASP A 46 5.50 -5.79 -34.86
C ASP A 46 4.67 -4.56 -34.44
N TYR A 47 4.15 -4.55 -33.21
CA TYR A 47 3.38 -3.46 -32.62
C TYR A 47 4.23 -2.46 -31.80
N TRP A 48 5.54 -2.41 -32.02
CA TRP A 48 6.47 -1.53 -31.28
C TRP A 48 6.05 -0.05 -31.28
N TYR A 49 5.35 0.41 -32.33
CA TYR A 49 4.85 1.78 -32.44
C TYR A 49 3.85 2.12 -31.31
N LEU A 50 3.09 1.15 -30.80
CA LEU A 50 2.22 1.34 -29.63
C LEU A 50 3.05 1.57 -28.36
N ALA A 51 4.15 0.82 -28.19
CA ALA A 51 5.07 1.05 -27.09
C ALA A 51 5.72 2.42 -27.21
N ALA A 52 6.14 2.85 -28.40
CA ALA A 52 6.73 4.17 -28.63
C ALA A 52 5.76 5.31 -28.32
N LEU A 53 4.49 5.21 -28.76
CA LEU A 53 3.44 6.16 -28.41
C LEU A 53 3.22 6.21 -26.90
N TYR A 54 3.22 5.06 -26.24
CA TYR A 54 3.12 4.99 -24.79
C TYR A 54 4.38 5.54 -24.08
N SER A 55 5.59 5.36 -24.62
CA SER A 55 6.81 6.00 -24.10
C SER A 55 6.75 7.52 -24.18
N LEU A 56 6.21 8.06 -25.28
CA LEU A 56 5.98 9.49 -25.44
C LEU A 56 4.97 10.00 -24.38
N TRP A 57 3.89 9.25 -24.18
CA TRP A 57 2.96 9.53 -23.08
C TRP A 57 3.64 9.49 -21.71
N LEU A 58 4.48 8.48 -21.43
CA LEU A 58 5.22 8.37 -20.18
C LEU A 58 6.13 9.58 -19.94
N TYR A 59 6.78 10.08 -20.99
CA TYR A 59 7.63 11.26 -20.94
C TYR A 59 6.83 12.51 -20.60
N VAL A 60 5.66 12.70 -21.22
CA VAL A 60 4.76 13.84 -20.94
C VAL A 60 4.12 13.73 -19.55
N ASP A 61 3.73 12.53 -19.12
CA ASP A 61 3.06 12.26 -17.85
C ASP A 61 4.05 12.00 -16.71
N TRP A 62 5.36 12.26 -16.88
CA TRP A 62 6.41 11.80 -15.97
C TRP A 62 6.19 12.24 -14.51
N ASP A 63 5.77 13.49 -14.30
CA ASP A 63 5.63 14.10 -12.97
C ASP A 63 4.27 13.87 -12.31
N THR A 64 3.33 13.22 -12.98
CA THR A 64 1.97 12.96 -12.46
C THR A 64 1.96 12.24 -11.10
N PRO A 65 2.80 11.21 -10.84
CA PRO A 65 2.89 10.56 -9.53
C PRO A 65 3.32 11.48 -8.39
N ALA A 66 4.07 12.53 -8.70
CA ALA A 66 4.50 13.56 -7.75
C ALA A 66 3.55 14.78 -7.72
N SER A 67 2.50 14.77 -8.56
CA SER A 67 1.58 15.90 -8.73
C SER A 67 0.13 15.54 -8.37
N GLY A 68 -0.05 14.55 -7.48
CA GLY A 68 -1.36 14.10 -6.97
C GLY A 68 -1.94 12.87 -7.67
N GLY A 69 -1.20 12.28 -8.61
CA GLY A 69 -1.57 11.04 -9.27
C GLY A 69 -2.83 11.16 -10.16
N ARG A 70 -3.41 10.00 -10.48
CA ARG A 70 -4.61 9.88 -11.34
C ARG A 70 -5.63 8.94 -10.69
N ARG A 71 -6.21 9.40 -9.59
CA ARG A 71 -7.21 8.64 -8.82
C ARG A 71 -8.47 8.36 -9.66
N SER A 72 -8.98 7.13 -9.59
CA SER A 72 -10.21 6.69 -10.26
C SER A 72 -11.25 6.27 -9.23
N GLN A 73 -12.39 6.97 -9.18
CA GLN A 73 -13.50 6.59 -8.31
C GLN A 73 -14.08 5.23 -8.70
N TRP A 74 -14.11 4.92 -9.99
CA TRP A 74 -14.63 3.64 -10.47
C TRP A 74 -13.80 2.46 -9.93
N ILE A 75 -12.46 2.54 -10.03
CA ILE A 75 -11.57 1.49 -9.53
C ILE A 75 -11.67 1.37 -8.02
N ARG A 76 -11.68 2.48 -7.28
CA ARG A 76 -11.82 2.47 -5.81
C ARG A 76 -13.13 1.85 -5.32
N ASN A 77 -14.18 1.85 -6.15
CA ASN A 77 -15.49 1.30 -5.85
C ASN A 77 -15.72 -0.12 -6.40
N TRP A 78 -14.70 -0.78 -6.96
CA TRP A 78 -14.84 -2.15 -7.45
C TRP A 78 -15.31 -3.10 -6.33
N THR A 79 -16.24 -3.99 -6.68
CA THR A 79 -16.82 -4.98 -5.77
C THR A 79 -15.77 -5.88 -5.13
N VAL A 80 -14.66 -6.14 -5.82
CA VAL A 80 -13.53 -6.93 -5.30
C VAL A 80 -13.00 -6.37 -3.97
N TRP A 81 -13.04 -5.05 -3.75
CA TRP A 81 -12.58 -4.43 -2.51
C TRP A 81 -13.49 -4.72 -1.32
N LYS A 82 -14.79 -4.98 -1.54
CA LYS A 82 -15.69 -5.44 -0.47
C LYS A 82 -15.30 -6.85 0.00
N TYR A 83 -14.98 -7.74 -0.95
CA TYR A 83 -14.48 -9.07 -0.64
C TYR A 83 -13.11 -9.05 0.03
N PHE A 84 -12.21 -8.16 -0.40
CA PHE A 84 -10.92 -7.90 0.27
C PHE A 84 -11.15 -7.44 1.72
N GLN A 85 -11.99 -6.43 1.94
CA GLN A 85 -12.32 -5.92 3.28
C GLN A 85 -12.91 -7.01 4.17
N SER A 86 -13.83 -7.83 3.65
CA SER A 86 -14.48 -8.92 4.39
C SER A 86 -13.56 -10.13 4.63
N TYR A 87 -12.46 -10.25 3.90
CA TYR A 87 -11.45 -11.29 4.15
C TYR A 87 -10.69 -11.02 5.46
N PHE A 88 -10.31 -9.76 5.70
CA PHE A 88 -9.55 -9.26 6.84
C PHE A 88 -10.39 -8.54 7.90
N PRO A 89 -11.71 -8.70 7.90
CA PRO A 89 -12.65 -7.73 8.48
C PRO A 89 -12.10 -6.31 8.75
N ILE A 90 -11.75 -5.55 7.70
CA ILE A 90 -11.11 -4.22 7.88
C ILE A 90 -12.15 -3.19 8.35
N THR A 91 -11.83 -2.45 9.41
CA THR A 91 -12.65 -1.34 9.91
C THR A 91 -11.84 -0.05 9.99
N LEU A 92 -12.50 1.08 9.69
CA LEU A 92 -11.96 2.43 9.87
C LEU A 92 -12.83 3.17 10.87
N LEU A 93 -12.25 3.50 12.02
CA LEU A 93 -12.91 4.10 13.17
C LEU A 93 -12.58 5.60 13.20
N LYS A 94 -13.56 6.44 12.94
CA LYS A 94 -13.40 7.89 13.05
C LYS A 94 -13.48 8.33 14.51
N THR A 95 -12.43 8.96 15.01
CA THR A 95 -12.35 9.46 16.40
C THR A 95 -12.52 10.97 16.54
N ALA A 96 -12.32 11.72 15.46
CA ALA A 96 -12.45 13.17 15.46
C ALA A 96 -13.03 13.70 14.15
N GLU A 97 -13.70 14.85 14.23
CA GLU A 97 -14.13 15.60 13.06
C GLU A 97 -12.94 16.32 12.42
N LEU A 98 -12.77 16.13 11.10
CA LEU A 98 -11.71 16.75 10.32
C LEU A 98 -12.35 17.67 9.27
N SER A 99 -12.10 18.97 9.39
CA SER A 99 -12.62 19.98 8.48
C SER A 99 -12.00 19.86 7.08
N PRO A 100 -12.80 19.84 6.00
CA PRO A 100 -12.28 19.81 4.63
C PRO A 100 -11.58 21.11 4.23
N ARG A 101 -11.53 22.13 5.10
CA ARG A 101 -10.81 23.38 4.85
C ARG A 101 -9.30 23.28 5.10
N HIS A 102 -8.83 22.21 5.73
CA HIS A 102 -7.42 22.00 6.02
C HIS A 102 -6.85 20.83 5.22
N ASN A 103 -5.55 20.87 4.97
CA ASN A 103 -4.80 19.71 4.48
C ASN A 103 -4.24 18.94 5.68
N TYR A 104 -4.13 17.62 5.52
CA TYR A 104 -3.73 16.71 6.58
C TYR A 104 -2.57 15.83 6.16
N LEU A 105 -1.70 15.53 7.12
CA LEU A 105 -0.71 14.46 7.01
C LEU A 105 -1.09 13.37 8.02
N PHE A 106 -1.53 12.22 7.50
CA PHE A 106 -1.87 11.06 8.31
C PHE A 106 -0.60 10.23 8.53
N GLY A 107 -0.13 10.16 9.76
CA GLY A 107 0.99 9.32 10.17
C GLY A 107 0.50 7.91 10.50
N PHE A 108 0.54 7.01 9.52
CA PHE A 108 0.03 5.65 9.64
C PHE A 108 1.07 4.71 10.24
N HIS A 109 0.63 3.89 11.21
CA HIS A 109 1.41 2.82 11.82
C HIS A 109 0.54 1.61 12.17
N PRO A 110 1.13 0.41 12.32
CA PRO A 110 2.45 0.04 11.80
C PRO A 110 2.38 -0.12 10.27
N HIS A 111 3.53 -0.05 9.59
CA HIS A 111 3.61 -0.31 8.16
C HIS A 111 3.18 -1.75 7.81
N GLY A 112 3.50 -2.73 8.65
CA GLY A 112 3.27 -4.14 8.31
C GLY A 112 4.04 -4.58 7.06
N VAL A 113 3.79 -5.80 6.57
CA VAL A 113 4.50 -6.35 5.40
C VAL A 113 3.99 -5.74 4.10
N LEU A 114 2.68 -5.78 3.86
CA LEU A 114 2.03 -5.27 2.64
C LEU A 114 1.01 -4.14 2.90
N VAL A 115 0.89 -3.67 4.14
CA VAL A 115 0.05 -2.51 4.54
C VAL A 115 -1.43 -2.66 4.12
N ALA A 116 -2.03 -3.83 4.35
CA ALA A 116 -3.37 -4.18 3.86
C ALA A 116 -4.47 -3.23 4.36
N GLY A 117 -4.39 -2.82 5.62
CA GLY A 117 -5.27 -1.85 6.28
C GLY A 117 -5.15 -0.46 5.65
N ALA A 118 -3.92 0.04 5.41
CA ALA A 118 -3.77 1.33 4.73
C ALA A 118 -4.33 1.30 3.31
N PHE A 119 -4.05 0.23 2.56
CA PHE A 119 -4.61 0.06 1.23
C PHE A 119 -6.14 0.03 1.27
N GLY A 120 -6.72 -0.82 2.12
CA GLY A 120 -8.18 -0.94 2.27
C GLY A 120 -8.85 0.38 2.63
N ASN A 121 -8.26 1.14 3.55
CA ASN A 121 -8.84 2.37 4.08
C ASN A 121 -8.64 3.61 3.20
N PHE A 122 -7.50 3.72 2.52
CA PHE A 122 -7.12 4.96 1.84
C PHE A 122 -7.10 4.83 0.31
N CYS A 123 -6.92 3.62 -0.21
CA CYS A 123 -6.86 3.35 -1.65
C CYS A 123 -8.17 2.77 -2.23
N THR A 124 -9.17 2.49 -1.39
CA THR A 124 -10.48 1.96 -1.82
C THR A 124 -11.62 2.66 -1.09
N GLU A 125 -12.86 2.44 -1.51
CA GLU A 125 -14.05 2.87 -0.75
C GLU A 125 -14.65 1.74 0.12
N ALA A 126 -13.96 0.60 0.28
CA ALA A 126 -14.52 -0.57 0.95
C ALA A 126 -14.88 -0.32 2.42
N THR A 127 -14.11 0.51 3.13
CA THR A 127 -14.42 0.94 4.51
C THR A 127 -15.17 2.28 4.57
N GLY A 128 -15.51 2.86 3.42
CA GLY A 128 -16.34 4.05 3.33
C GLY A 128 -15.64 5.34 3.74
N PHE A 129 -14.34 5.49 3.48
CA PHE A 129 -13.56 6.69 3.82
C PHE A 129 -14.28 8.00 3.44
N SER A 130 -14.79 8.10 2.20
CA SER A 130 -15.46 9.33 1.73
C SER A 130 -16.74 9.65 2.50
N ARG A 131 -17.37 8.66 3.13
CA ARG A 131 -18.55 8.85 4.01
C ARG A 131 -18.14 9.28 5.43
N LEU A 132 -17.06 8.71 5.96
CA LEU A 132 -16.55 9.05 7.28
C LEU A 132 -15.92 10.46 7.31
N PHE A 133 -15.20 10.81 6.24
CA PHE A 133 -14.48 12.07 6.10
C PHE A 133 -14.93 12.81 4.83
N PRO A 134 -16.16 13.36 4.82
CA PRO A 134 -16.69 14.03 3.64
C PRO A 134 -15.84 15.24 3.25
N GLY A 135 -15.52 15.35 1.96
CA GLY A 135 -14.66 16.41 1.43
C GLY A 135 -13.15 16.17 1.58
N LEU A 136 -12.73 15.10 2.27
CA LEU A 136 -11.32 14.70 2.31
C LEU A 136 -10.98 13.72 1.19
N THR A 137 -9.81 13.91 0.58
CA THR A 137 -9.25 13.05 -0.46
C THR A 137 -7.94 12.43 0.02
N PRO A 138 -7.91 11.11 0.27
CA PRO A 138 -6.70 10.43 0.72
C PRO A 138 -5.80 10.03 -0.44
N HIS A 139 -4.51 10.24 -0.24
CA HIS A 139 -3.43 9.83 -1.12
C HIS A 139 -2.41 9.02 -0.33
N LEU A 140 -2.27 7.73 -0.63
CA LEU A 140 -1.30 6.86 0.05
C LEU A 140 0.08 6.99 -0.60
N LEU A 141 1.08 7.32 0.20
CA LEU A 141 2.44 7.52 -0.27
C LEU A 141 3.15 6.17 -0.42
N MET A 142 3.62 5.89 -1.63
CA MET A 142 4.29 4.64 -2.00
C MET A 142 5.68 4.90 -2.57
N LEU A 143 6.58 3.91 -2.43
CA LEU A 143 7.94 4.00 -2.92
C LEU A 143 8.01 4.46 -4.40
N PRO A 144 8.83 5.47 -4.76
CA PRO A 144 8.83 6.09 -6.09
C PRO A 144 9.17 5.13 -7.23
N PHE A 145 9.95 4.08 -6.92
CA PHE A 145 10.39 3.05 -7.87
C PHE A 145 9.22 2.47 -8.68
N TRP A 146 8.10 2.19 -8.01
CA TRP A 146 6.94 1.57 -8.64
C TRP A 146 6.26 2.44 -9.69
N PHE A 147 6.36 3.76 -9.57
CA PHE A 147 5.79 4.70 -10.54
C PHE A 147 6.61 4.82 -11.83
N ARG A 148 7.79 4.19 -11.89
CA ARG A 148 8.62 4.13 -13.10
C ARG A 148 8.30 2.91 -13.97
N VAL A 149 7.48 1.97 -13.48
CA VAL A 149 7.13 0.76 -14.20
C VAL A 149 5.95 1.04 -15.16
N PRO A 150 6.14 0.88 -16.49
CA PRO A 150 5.09 0.95 -17.51
C PRO A 150 3.84 0.15 -17.12
N PHE A 151 2.65 0.67 -17.40
CA PHE A 151 1.31 0.11 -17.13
C PHE A 151 0.95 -0.05 -15.64
N TYR A 152 1.92 -0.45 -14.80
CA TYR A 152 1.73 -0.60 -13.37
C TYR A 152 1.53 0.75 -12.68
N ARG A 153 2.27 1.78 -13.10
CA ARG A 153 2.12 3.14 -12.54
C ARG A 153 0.69 3.67 -12.69
N GLU A 154 0.02 3.40 -13.80
CA GLU A 154 -1.36 3.80 -14.06
C GLU A 154 -2.32 3.07 -13.12
N TYR A 155 -2.14 1.76 -12.98
CA TYR A 155 -2.95 0.93 -12.10
C TYR A 155 -2.87 1.40 -10.63
N ILE A 156 -1.68 1.62 -10.09
CA ILE A 156 -1.54 2.08 -8.69
C ILE A 156 -2.05 3.52 -8.50
N MET A 157 -1.83 4.41 -9.47
CA MET A 157 -2.36 5.78 -9.40
C MET A 157 -3.89 5.81 -9.36
N CYS A 158 -4.56 4.85 -10.00
CA CYS A 158 -6.02 4.74 -9.96
C CYS A 158 -6.56 4.51 -8.54
N GLY A 159 -5.82 3.80 -7.67
CA GLY A 159 -6.17 3.67 -6.25
C GLY A 159 -6.03 4.98 -5.46
N GLY A 160 -5.34 5.99 -6.01
CA GLY A 160 -4.92 7.19 -5.28
C GLY A 160 -3.56 7.04 -4.62
N LEU A 161 -2.72 6.10 -5.08
CA LEU A 161 -1.34 6.05 -4.65
C LEU A 161 -0.51 7.11 -5.39
N VAL A 162 0.40 7.73 -4.66
CA VAL A 162 1.32 8.78 -5.13
C VAL A 162 2.74 8.47 -4.67
N SER A 163 3.73 9.11 -5.29
CA SER A 163 5.12 8.94 -4.87
C SER A 163 5.31 9.39 -3.42
N SER A 164 6.14 8.67 -2.65
CA SER A 164 6.56 9.06 -1.30
C SER A 164 7.68 10.12 -1.30
N ASP A 165 8.05 10.64 -2.47
CA ASP A 165 8.99 11.75 -2.58
C ASP A 165 8.47 13.00 -1.86
N LYS A 166 9.40 13.79 -1.31
CA LYS A 166 9.09 15.04 -0.62
C LYS A 166 8.31 16.02 -1.49
N GLN A 167 8.55 16.03 -2.80
CA GLN A 167 7.84 16.87 -3.77
C GLN A 167 6.36 16.50 -3.84
N SER A 168 6.04 15.21 -3.89
CA SER A 168 4.66 14.70 -3.90
C SER A 168 3.89 15.11 -2.64
N ALA A 169 4.48 14.85 -1.47
CA ALA A 169 3.89 15.26 -0.21
C ALA A 169 3.76 16.79 -0.10
N THR A 170 4.74 17.55 -0.61
CA THR A 170 4.65 19.02 -0.67
C THR A 170 3.51 19.47 -1.57
N HIS A 171 3.36 18.90 -2.76
CA HIS A 171 2.28 19.23 -3.68
C HIS A 171 0.91 18.99 -3.07
N ILE A 172 0.72 17.86 -2.41
CA ILE A 172 -0.54 17.51 -1.74
C ILE A 172 -0.85 18.47 -0.60
N LEU A 173 0.12 18.73 0.27
CA LEU A 173 -0.08 19.54 1.48
C LEU A 173 -0.17 21.05 1.20
N SER A 174 0.33 21.52 0.06
CA SER A 174 0.26 22.93 -0.35
C SER A 174 -0.96 23.28 -1.20
N ARG A 175 -1.83 22.31 -1.51
CA ARG A 175 -3.03 22.53 -2.33
C ARG A 175 -3.95 23.58 -1.68
N PRO A 176 -4.33 24.65 -2.40
CA PRO A 176 -5.28 25.64 -1.89
C PRO A 176 -6.67 25.01 -1.77
N GLY A 177 -7.47 25.49 -0.82
CA GLY A 177 -8.84 25.04 -0.58
C GLY A 177 -9.00 23.91 0.43
N GLY A 178 -7.90 23.27 0.85
CA GLY A 178 -7.94 22.19 1.84
C GLY A 178 -8.41 20.85 1.27
N GLY A 179 -8.67 19.89 2.17
CA GLY A 179 -9.32 18.63 1.84
C GLY A 179 -8.37 17.56 1.32
N GLN A 180 -7.07 17.85 1.22
CA GLN A 180 -6.07 16.85 0.82
C GLN A 180 -5.48 16.13 2.03
N VAL A 181 -5.38 14.80 1.94
CA VAL A 181 -4.80 13.97 2.99
C VAL A 181 -3.64 13.18 2.43
N ALA A 182 -2.41 13.51 2.84
CA ALA A 182 -1.23 12.69 2.56
C ALA A 182 -1.12 11.60 3.63
N VAL A 183 -1.24 10.32 3.25
CA VAL A 183 -1.11 9.19 4.17
C VAL A 183 0.29 8.59 4.04
N LEU A 184 1.08 8.69 5.10
CA LEU A 184 2.46 8.21 5.15
C LEU A 184 2.57 7.09 6.18
N ALA A 185 2.98 5.90 5.74
CA ALA A 185 3.43 4.85 6.64
C ALA A 185 4.82 5.23 7.19
N VAL A 186 4.84 5.87 8.36
CA VAL A 186 6.00 6.64 8.86
C VAL A 186 7.21 5.75 9.11
N GLY A 187 6.99 4.52 9.60
CA GLY A 187 8.08 3.60 9.87
C GLY A 187 8.77 3.07 8.62
N GLY A 188 8.07 3.05 7.49
CA GLY A 188 8.60 2.70 6.17
C GLY A 188 9.19 1.28 6.09
N PRO A 189 10.12 1.05 5.14
CA PRO A 189 10.73 -0.26 4.91
C PRO A 189 11.37 -0.91 6.15
N PRO A 190 12.04 -0.18 7.08
CA PRO A 190 12.57 -0.79 8.30
C PRO A 190 11.51 -1.34 9.24
N GLU A 191 10.36 -0.66 9.39
CA GLU A 191 9.25 -1.15 10.23
C GLU A 191 8.62 -2.41 9.63
N ALA A 192 8.57 -2.52 8.31
CA ALA A 192 8.12 -3.73 7.61
C ALA A 192 9.03 -4.95 7.88
N LEU A 193 10.34 -4.76 8.08
CA LEU A 193 11.28 -5.85 8.41
C LEU A 193 11.14 -6.38 9.84
N ASP A 194 10.47 -5.60 10.71
CA ASP A 194 10.22 -5.95 12.11
C ASP A 194 8.77 -6.46 12.32
N ALA A 195 7.94 -6.46 11.28
CA ALA A 195 6.53 -6.87 11.36
C ALA A 195 6.39 -8.39 11.60
N ARG A 196 5.95 -8.79 12.79
CA ARG A 196 5.69 -10.19 13.13
C ARG A 196 4.41 -10.33 13.96
N PRO A 197 3.70 -11.47 13.87
CA PRO A 197 2.55 -11.73 14.72
C PRO A 197 2.93 -11.68 16.21
N GLY A 198 2.08 -11.05 17.02
CA GLY A 198 2.29 -10.86 18.46
C GLY A 198 3.33 -9.80 18.84
N ALA A 199 3.95 -9.13 17.86
CA ALA A 199 4.96 -8.11 18.10
C ALA A 199 4.59 -6.77 17.45
N LEU A 200 4.84 -5.68 18.17
CA LEU A 200 4.63 -4.32 17.69
C LEU A 200 5.87 -3.48 17.96
N THR A 201 6.67 -3.24 16.93
CA THR A 201 7.83 -2.35 16.97
C THR A 201 7.59 -1.20 16.00
N LEU A 202 7.62 0.03 16.51
CA LEU A 202 7.40 1.22 15.70
C LEU A 202 8.70 1.99 15.45
N GLN A 203 8.92 2.39 14.21
CA GLN A 203 10.08 3.17 13.79
C GLN A 203 9.72 4.67 13.78
N LEU A 204 9.61 5.29 14.97
CA LEU A 204 9.13 6.68 15.11
C LEU A 204 10.12 7.65 15.79
N LEU A 205 10.94 7.19 16.73
CA LEU A 205 11.76 8.05 17.61
C LEU A 205 12.57 9.12 16.85
N HIS A 206 13.22 8.71 15.77
CA HIS A 206 14.10 9.57 14.96
C HIS A 206 13.45 10.06 13.65
N ARG A 207 12.18 9.71 13.38
CA ARG A 207 11.48 10.10 12.16
C ARG A 207 10.77 11.44 12.35
N LYS A 208 11.48 12.56 12.25
CA LYS A 208 10.87 13.92 12.40
C LYS A 208 10.55 14.62 11.08
N GLY A 209 10.94 14.02 9.95
CA GLY A 209 10.78 14.63 8.62
C GLY A 209 9.33 14.96 8.24
N PHE A 210 8.40 14.05 8.56
CA PHE A 210 6.97 14.26 8.26
C PHE A 210 6.36 15.37 9.12
N VAL A 211 6.74 15.48 10.40
CA VAL A 211 6.32 16.58 11.29
C VAL A 211 6.84 17.92 10.75
N LYS A 212 8.13 17.98 10.37
CA LYS A 212 8.71 19.18 9.75
C LYS A 212 7.99 19.56 8.46
N LEU A 213 7.58 18.58 7.66
CA LEU A 213 6.85 18.81 6.42
C LEU A 213 5.45 19.36 6.69
N ALA A 214 4.72 18.80 7.66
CA ALA A 214 3.41 19.30 8.07
C ALA A 214 3.48 20.75 8.55
N LEU A 215 4.45 21.07 9.42
CA LEU A 215 4.70 22.44 9.90
C LEU A 215 5.01 23.42 8.76
N LYS A 216 5.84 23.01 7.78
CA LYS A 216 6.21 23.87 6.66
C LYS A 216 5.01 24.31 5.82
N HIS A 217 4.00 23.46 5.69
CA HIS A 217 2.84 23.69 4.83
C HIS A 217 1.56 24.04 5.60
N GLY A 218 1.65 24.22 6.93
CA GLY A 218 0.48 24.45 7.77
C GLY A 218 -0.53 23.29 7.77
N ALA A 219 -0.08 22.07 7.46
CA ALA A 219 -0.94 20.90 7.43
C ALA A 219 -1.11 20.31 8.82
N HIS A 220 -2.31 19.82 9.11
CA HIS A 220 -2.64 19.21 10.39
C HIS A 220 -2.12 17.77 10.43
N LEU A 221 -1.39 17.43 11.49
CA LEU A 221 -0.90 16.08 11.69
C LEU A 221 -1.95 15.23 12.39
N VAL A 222 -2.27 14.06 11.82
CA VAL A 222 -3.22 13.11 12.40
C VAL A 222 -2.51 11.77 12.61
N PRO A 223 -2.38 11.29 13.86
CA PRO A 223 -1.89 9.94 14.11
C PRO A 223 -2.95 8.94 13.67
N VAL A 224 -2.52 7.89 12.96
CA VAL A 224 -3.40 6.81 12.52
C VAL A 224 -2.77 5.48 12.92
N PHE A 225 -3.50 4.65 13.63
CA PHE A 225 -2.99 3.37 14.11
C PHE A 225 -3.87 2.20 13.66
N SER A 226 -3.25 1.15 13.11
CA SER A 226 -3.92 -0.02 12.54
C SER A 226 -3.58 -1.29 13.31
N PHE A 227 -4.46 -1.70 14.21
CA PHE A 227 -4.37 -2.96 14.94
C PHE A 227 -4.59 -4.14 14.00
N GLY A 228 -3.77 -5.19 14.12
CA GLY A 228 -3.87 -6.42 13.31
C GLY A 228 -2.99 -6.47 12.05
N GLU A 229 -2.35 -5.37 11.66
CA GLU A 229 -1.47 -5.33 10.47
C GLU A 229 -0.30 -6.32 10.53
N ASN A 230 0.37 -6.41 11.68
CA ASN A 230 1.50 -7.31 11.86
C ASN A 230 1.07 -8.79 11.97
N GLU A 231 -0.22 -9.07 12.17
CA GLU A 231 -0.75 -10.43 12.31
C GLU A 231 -1.05 -11.09 10.96
N LEU A 232 -0.90 -10.36 9.84
CA LEU A 232 -1.29 -10.84 8.52
C LEU A 232 -0.27 -11.80 7.89
N PHE A 233 0.99 -11.69 8.29
CA PHE A 233 2.09 -12.46 7.74
C PHE A 233 3.11 -12.79 8.83
N ASP A 234 3.72 -13.96 8.71
CA ASP A 234 4.93 -14.29 9.44
C ASP A 234 6.17 -13.99 8.57
N GLN A 235 7.34 -13.91 9.20
CA GLN A 235 8.60 -13.68 8.51
C GLN A 235 9.66 -14.68 8.92
N VAL A 236 10.47 -15.09 7.95
CA VAL A 236 11.69 -15.85 8.22
C VAL A 236 12.52 -15.10 9.27
N PRO A 237 12.98 -15.78 10.34
CA PRO A 237 13.76 -15.14 11.39
C PRO A 237 14.96 -14.38 10.83
N ASN A 238 15.00 -13.08 11.10
CA ASN A 238 16.02 -12.14 10.65
C ASN A 238 16.44 -11.22 11.83
N PRO A 239 16.96 -11.76 12.93
CA PRO A 239 17.37 -10.96 14.09
C PRO A 239 18.47 -9.97 13.70
N GLN A 240 18.56 -8.86 14.44
CA GLN A 240 19.64 -7.89 14.25
C GLN A 240 21.00 -8.58 14.39
N GLY A 241 21.92 -8.27 13.48
CA GLY A 241 23.23 -8.92 13.39
C GLY A 241 23.27 -10.21 12.56
N SER A 242 22.13 -10.78 12.16
CA SER A 242 22.12 -11.92 11.22
C SER A 242 22.56 -11.50 9.81
N TRP A 243 23.09 -12.46 9.04
CA TRP A 243 23.46 -12.23 7.65
C TRP A 243 22.28 -11.74 6.80
N LEU A 244 21.10 -12.37 6.98
CA LEU A 244 19.87 -11.99 6.26
C LEU A 244 19.48 -10.54 6.57
N ARG A 245 19.46 -10.16 7.85
CA ARG A 245 19.14 -8.78 8.23
C ARG A 245 20.18 -7.79 7.68
N GLY A 246 21.46 -8.15 7.72
CA GLY A 246 22.54 -7.36 7.12
C GLY A 246 22.36 -7.13 5.62
N LEU A 247 21.92 -8.14 4.86
CA LEU A 247 21.59 -8.01 3.44
C LEU A 247 20.37 -7.10 3.22
N GLN A 248 19.29 -7.33 3.97
CA GLN A 248 18.07 -6.52 3.90
C GLN A 248 18.35 -5.03 4.21
N ASP A 249 19.14 -4.74 5.25
CA ASP A 249 19.51 -3.39 5.64
C ASP A 249 20.43 -2.72 4.60
N ARG A 250 21.26 -3.48 3.88
CA ARG A 250 22.08 -2.97 2.77
C ARG A 250 21.21 -2.61 1.57
N LEU A 251 20.30 -3.51 1.16
CA LEU A 251 19.37 -3.24 0.07
C LEU A 251 18.46 -2.05 0.36
N GLN A 252 17.97 -1.94 1.60
CA GLN A 252 17.16 -0.81 2.04
C GLN A 252 17.92 0.51 1.98
N ARG A 253 19.21 0.53 2.31
CA ARG A 253 20.05 1.74 2.21
C ARG A 253 20.37 2.14 0.76
N LEU A 254 20.58 1.17 -0.13
CA LEU A 254 20.97 1.42 -1.52
C LEU A 254 19.78 1.78 -2.42
N VAL A 255 18.68 1.06 -2.28
CA VAL A 255 17.54 1.11 -3.22
C VAL A 255 16.28 1.67 -2.56
N GLY A 256 16.28 1.87 -1.23
CA GLY A 256 15.10 2.31 -0.48
C GLY A 256 14.04 1.22 -0.32
N LEU A 257 14.32 -0.01 -0.78
CA LEU A 257 13.41 -1.15 -0.74
C LEU A 257 13.85 -2.13 0.36
N SER A 258 12.93 -2.51 1.24
CA SER A 258 13.10 -3.69 2.08
C SER A 258 12.41 -4.89 1.44
N LEU A 259 13.07 -6.06 1.50
CA LEU A 259 12.52 -7.32 1.02
C LEU A 259 12.32 -8.25 2.22
N PRO A 260 11.21 -8.10 2.96
CA PRO A 260 10.83 -9.07 3.99
C PRO A 260 10.65 -10.44 3.32
N LEU A 261 11.27 -11.48 3.88
CA LEU A 261 11.02 -12.86 3.46
C LEU A 261 9.84 -13.37 4.29
N PHE A 262 8.63 -13.11 3.80
CA PHE A 262 7.41 -13.41 4.52
C PHE A 262 6.70 -14.65 3.98
N HIS A 263 5.91 -15.27 4.84
CA HIS A 263 4.97 -16.30 4.47
C HIS A 263 3.72 -16.22 5.35
N ALA A 264 2.66 -16.84 4.89
CA ALA A 264 1.43 -17.03 5.64
C ALA A 264 0.84 -18.38 5.23
N ARG A 265 -0.37 -18.40 4.68
CA ARG A 265 -1.04 -19.61 4.22
C ARG A 265 -1.02 -19.76 2.71
N GLY A 266 -1.42 -20.94 2.23
CA GLY A 266 -1.68 -21.20 0.83
C GLY A 266 -3.11 -20.88 0.43
N ILE A 267 -3.40 -21.05 -0.87
CA ILE A 267 -4.76 -20.90 -1.42
C ILE A 267 -5.62 -22.11 -1.00
N PHE A 268 -5.08 -23.32 -1.20
CA PHE A 268 -5.77 -24.60 -0.95
C PHE A 268 -5.31 -25.33 0.32
N GLN A 269 -4.36 -24.75 1.07
CA GLN A 269 -3.89 -25.26 2.35
C GLN A 269 -3.50 -24.10 3.28
N TYR A 270 -3.47 -24.33 4.58
CA TYR A 270 -3.34 -23.31 5.63
C TYR A 270 -1.96 -23.23 6.28
N SER A 271 -0.99 -23.99 5.79
CA SER A 271 0.31 -24.19 6.41
C SER A 271 1.40 -23.25 5.89
N PHE A 272 1.48 -23.00 4.58
CA PHE A 272 2.54 -22.12 4.01
C PHE A 272 2.10 -21.44 2.71
N GLY A 273 2.60 -20.25 2.39
CA GLY A 273 2.35 -19.59 1.11
C GLY A 273 2.37 -18.08 1.24
N LEU A 274 1.90 -17.37 0.20
CA LEU A 274 1.89 -15.91 0.17
C LEU A 274 0.50 -15.32 0.44
N MET A 275 -0.49 -16.16 0.74
CA MET A 275 -1.85 -15.71 1.04
C MET A 275 -1.92 -15.33 2.52
N PRO A 276 -2.15 -14.06 2.90
CA PRO A 276 -2.13 -13.66 4.30
C PRO A 276 -3.14 -14.36 5.21
N TYR A 277 -2.89 -14.34 6.51
CA TYR A 277 -3.80 -14.86 7.51
C TYR A 277 -5.12 -14.06 7.53
N ARG A 278 -6.22 -14.75 7.84
CA ARG A 278 -7.55 -14.13 8.00
C ARG A 278 -7.66 -13.53 9.40
N GLN A 279 -7.10 -12.34 9.59
CA GLN A 279 -7.14 -11.61 10.86
C GLN A 279 -7.91 -10.30 10.71
N PRO A 280 -8.65 -9.86 11.74
CA PRO A 280 -9.30 -8.56 11.76
C PRO A 280 -8.26 -7.42 11.75
N VAL A 281 -8.52 -6.37 10.98
CA VAL A 281 -7.68 -5.16 10.95
C VAL A 281 -8.53 -3.95 11.33
N ASN A 282 -8.20 -3.29 12.43
CA ASN A 282 -8.97 -2.13 12.92
C ASN A 282 -8.07 -0.89 12.92
N THR A 283 -8.41 0.09 12.09
CA THR A 283 -7.69 1.35 11.99
C THR A 283 -8.44 2.46 12.70
N VAL A 284 -7.75 3.21 13.55
CA VAL A 284 -8.26 4.30 14.39
C VAL A 284 -7.54 5.60 14.04
#